data_AF-U9W0N0-F1
#
_entry.id   AF-U9W0N0-F1
#
_cell.length_a   1.000
_cell.length_b   1.000
_cell.length_c   1.000
_cell.angle_alpha   90.00
_cell.angle_beta   90.00
_cell.angle_gamma   90.00
#
_symmetry.space_group_name_H-M   'P 1'
#
loop_
_entity.id
_entity.type
_entity.pdbx_description
1 polymer ?
#
loop_
_entity_poly.entity_id
_entity_poly.type
_entity_poly.pdbx_seq_one_letter_code
_entity_poly.pdbx_strand_id
1 'polypeptide(L)'
;MGSVYGARTKVAVTPFNGSTINYGFATNCTEAEQNVLGHTQVAAVVGIIVYGASAPKPGRMTKNPDGAQGGPNTNTTSFVDWESINGAIAADWKLVRGSTRNPKLGRGSRSIRVKAEIAPQLLKVWDMKTEQFNRITAATLAEMGISAYVQADLNNPNVIQGDNKIEGASVFGARSDEGLSIGFIDHTRVDNMPAGWAAFGRAVTDDPRAAN
;
A
#
# COMPACT_ATOMS: atom_id res chain seq x y z
N MET A 1 31.70 11.23 0.92
CA MET A 1 30.49 11.93 1.40
C MET A 1 29.72 10.99 2.30
N GLY A 2 29.76 11.20 3.62
CA GLY A 2 29.02 10.38 4.57
C GLY A 2 27.52 10.60 4.42
N SER A 3 26.72 9.54 4.51
CA SER A 3 25.27 9.62 4.45
C SER A 3 24.76 10.57 5.55
N VAL A 4 24.09 11.65 5.15
CA VAL A 4 23.40 12.60 6.05
C VAL A 4 22.26 11.92 6.83
N TYR A 5 21.89 10.70 6.44
CA TYR A 5 20.89 9.87 7.10
C TYR A 5 21.57 8.67 7.76
N GLY A 6 21.37 8.49 9.07
CA GLY A 6 21.80 7.29 9.79
C GLY A 6 21.24 6.00 9.19
N ALA A 7 21.72 4.85 9.66
CA ALA A 7 21.23 3.55 9.23
C ALA A 7 19.69 3.48 9.37
N ARG A 8 19.00 3.13 8.30
CA ARG A 8 17.53 3.00 8.30
C ARG A 8 17.12 1.56 8.55
N THR A 9 16.21 1.35 9.49
CA THR A 9 15.61 0.04 9.76
C THR A 9 14.27 -0.08 9.02
N LYS A 10 13.94 -1.28 8.54
CA LYS A 10 12.64 -1.56 7.93
C LYS A 10 11.66 -1.99 9.00
N VAL A 11 10.62 -1.19 9.18
CA VAL A 11 9.56 -1.42 10.16
C VAL A 11 8.20 -1.41 9.47
N ALA A 12 7.19 -1.90 10.17
CA ALA A 12 5.81 -1.78 9.76
C ALA A 12 4.92 -1.38 10.93
N VAL A 13 3.75 -0.87 10.59
CA VAL A 13 2.68 -0.51 11.53
C VAL A 13 1.31 -0.88 10.97
N THR A 14 0.35 -1.12 11.84
CA THR A 14 -1.06 -1.28 11.50
C THR A 14 -1.69 0.09 11.26
N PRO A 15 -2.21 0.38 10.05
CA PRO A 15 -2.62 1.73 9.69
C PRO A 15 -3.91 2.21 10.38
N PHE A 16 -4.82 1.29 10.73
CA PHE A 16 -6.10 1.57 11.39
C PHE A 16 -6.68 0.30 12.03
N ASN A 17 -7.64 0.44 12.93
CA ASN A 17 -8.31 -0.68 13.60
C ASN A 17 -8.91 -1.69 12.61
N GLY A 18 -8.60 -2.98 12.77
CA GLY A 18 -9.12 -4.04 11.92
C GLY A 18 -8.51 -4.09 10.51
N SER A 19 -7.39 -3.39 10.28
CA SER A 19 -6.62 -3.60 9.06
C SER A 19 -5.97 -4.99 9.06
N THR A 20 -6.11 -5.71 7.96
CA THR A 20 -5.49 -7.03 7.72
C THR A 20 -4.09 -6.92 7.10
N ILE A 21 -3.62 -5.70 6.85
CA ILE A 21 -2.37 -5.41 6.16
C ILE A 21 -1.48 -4.52 7.02
N ASN A 22 -0.17 -4.71 6.88
CA ASN A 22 0.82 -3.89 7.55
C ASN A 22 1.39 -2.85 6.58
N TYR A 23 1.58 -1.61 7.03
CA TYR A 23 2.22 -0.57 6.25
C TYR A 23 3.72 -0.57 6.49
N GLY A 24 4.50 -1.02 5.51
CA GLY A 24 5.95 -1.09 5.60
C GLY A 24 6.64 0.22 5.19
N PHE A 25 7.68 0.61 5.92
CA PHE A 25 8.51 1.77 5.60
C PHE A 25 9.90 1.66 6.25
N ALA A 26 10.85 2.48 5.77
CA ALA A 26 12.15 2.62 6.38
C ALA A 26 12.16 3.81 7.33
N THR A 27 12.66 3.64 8.56
CA THR A 27 12.73 4.69 9.58
C THR A 27 14.16 4.89 10.09
N ASN A 28 14.44 6.10 10.57
CA ASN A 28 15.64 6.45 11.32
C ASN A 28 15.34 6.74 12.80
N CYS A 29 14.11 6.47 13.26
CA CYS A 29 13.76 6.53 14.68
C CYS A 29 14.68 5.61 15.49
N THR A 30 15.05 6.05 16.68
CA THR A 30 15.71 5.22 17.68
C THR A 30 14.78 4.09 18.13
N GLU A 31 15.31 3.03 18.73
CA GLU A 31 14.51 1.91 19.24
C GLU A 31 13.46 2.37 20.27
N ALA A 32 13.81 3.32 21.14
CA ALA A 32 12.87 3.90 22.09
C ALA A 32 11.69 4.63 21.40
N GLU A 33 11.97 5.42 20.37
CA GLU A 33 10.93 6.09 19.58
C GLU A 33 10.08 5.09 18.79
N GLN A 34 10.70 4.05 18.23
CA GLN A 34 10.01 2.95 17.54
C GLN A 34 9.02 2.26 18.48
N ASN A 35 9.44 1.96 19.72
CA ASN A 35 8.58 1.34 20.73
C ASN A 35 7.39 2.25 21.11
N VAL A 36 7.61 3.55 21.29
CA VAL A 36 6.54 4.52 21.58
C VAL A 36 5.54 4.62 20.42
N LEU A 37 6.02 4.55 19.18
CA LEU A 37 5.18 4.63 17.99
C LEU A 37 4.57 3.29 17.56
N GLY A 38 4.85 2.19 18.27
CA GLY A 38 4.35 0.85 17.95
C GLY A 38 4.95 0.23 16.70
N HIS A 39 6.17 0.61 16.31
CA HIS A 39 6.82 0.04 15.13
C HIS A 39 7.22 -1.41 15.39
N THR A 40 6.85 -2.29 14.47
CA THR A 40 7.31 -3.68 14.48
C THR A 40 8.37 -3.87 13.40
N GLN A 41 9.49 -4.53 13.70
CA GLN A 41 10.49 -4.84 12.65
C GLN A 41 9.86 -5.71 11.57
N VAL A 42 10.11 -5.40 10.29
CA VAL A 42 9.50 -6.13 9.15
C VAL A 42 9.74 -7.64 9.23
N ALA A 43 10.92 -8.06 9.69
CA ALA A 43 11.26 -9.48 9.85
C ALA A 43 10.41 -10.22 10.91
N ALA A 44 9.77 -9.49 11.82
CA ALA A 44 8.89 -10.03 12.86
C ALA A 44 7.40 -9.92 12.50
N VAL A 45 7.06 -9.28 11.39
CA VAL A 45 5.66 -9.11 10.97
C VAL A 45 5.18 -10.39 10.29
N VAL A 46 4.07 -10.93 10.78
CA VAL A 46 3.35 -12.04 10.14
C VAL A 46 2.25 -11.47 9.24
N GLY A 47 2.20 -11.92 7.98
CA GLY A 47 1.18 -11.52 7.02
C GLY A 47 1.69 -10.60 5.91
N ILE A 48 0.77 -9.89 5.27
CA ILE A 48 1.07 -9.04 4.12
C ILE A 48 1.61 -7.68 4.58
N ILE A 49 2.70 -7.25 3.96
CA ILE A 49 3.28 -5.92 4.16
C ILE A 49 3.21 -5.15 2.85
N VAL A 50 2.61 -3.96 2.89
CA VAL A 50 2.47 -3.06 1.74
C VAL A 50 3.31 -1.82 1.97
N TYR A 51 4.25 -1.57 1.07
CA TYR A 51 5.12 -0.41 1.09
C TYR A 51 4.62 0.66 0.14
N GLY A 52 4.75 1.92 0.56
CA GLY A 52 4.47 3.08 -0.29
C GLY A 52 2.99 3.37 -0.53
N ALA A 53 2.07 2.58 0.03
CA ALA A 53 0.64 2.76 -0.19
C ALA A 53 0.16 4.21 0.07
N SER A 54 -0.69 4.69 -0.83
CA SER A 54 -1.43 5.95 -0.67
C SER A 54 -2.69 5.76 0.18
N ALA A 55 -3.26 4.56 0.14
CA ALA A 55 -4.30 4.07 1.04
C ALA A 55 -4.19 2.53 1.16
N PRO A 56 -4.35 1.93 2.35
CA PRO A 56 -4.38 2.64 3.62
C PRO A 56 -3.00 3.21 3.96
N LYS A 57 -3.00 4.33 4.66
CA LYS A 57 -1.80 5.04 5.10
C LYS A 57 -1.94 5.37 6.58
N PRO A 58 -0.98 4.97 7.43
CA PRO A 58 -1.05 5.24 8.87
C PRO A 58 -1.05 6.74 9.18
N GLY A 59 -1.42 7.07 10.41
CA GLY A 59 -1.19 8.41 10.96
C GLY A 59 0.29 8.73 10.99
N ARG A 60 0.63 10.01 10.89
CA ARG A 60 2.01 10.51 10.98
C ARG A 60 2.14 11.43 12.19
N MET A 61 3.10 11.12 13.05
CA MET A 61 3.40 11.87 14.25
C MET A 61 4.77 12.54 14.17
N THR A 62 4.90 13.67 14.86
CA THR A 62 6.17 14.38 15.01
C THR A 62 6.45 14.66 16.48
N LYS A 63 7.72 14.63 16.86
CA LYS A 63 8.19 15.09 18.16
C LYS A 63 9.35 16.06 17.93
N ASN A 64 9.36 17.14 18.72
CA ASN A 64 10.51 18.02 18.78
C ASN A 64 11.51 17.37 19.75
N PRO A 65 12.81 17.32 19.43
CA PRO A 65 13.81 16.90 20.42
C PRO A 65 13.73 17.87 21.60
N ASP A 66 13.74 17.29 22.81
CA ASP A 66 13.37 17.92 24.07
C ASP A 66 13.81 19.39 24.20
N GLY A 67 12.82 20.30 24.24
CA GLY A 67 12.99 21.69 24.67
C GLY A 67 13.70 22.65 23.70
N ALA A 68 14.20 22.21 22.55
CA ALA A 68 14.86 23.12 21.61
C ALA A 68 13.84 23.97 20.84
N GLN A 69 13.82 25.29 21.09
CA GLN A 69 13.38 26.28 20.09
C GLN A 69 14.39 26.28 18.93
N GLY A 70 14.43 25.21 18.14
CA GLY A 70 15.62 24.89 17.35
C GLY A 70 15.33 24.49 15.92
N GLY A 71 15.05 25.46 15.05
CA GLY A 71 15.25 25.39 13.60
C GLY A 71 14.39 24.39 12.80
N PRO A 72 14.29 24.57 11.47
CA PRO A 72 13.37 23.81 10.61
C PRO A 72 13.69 22.31 10.42
N ASN A 73 14.73 21.74 11.06
CA ASN A 73 15.29 20.42 10.73
C ASN A 73 15.58 19.49 11.93
N THR A 74 15.06 19.77 13.13
CA THR A 74 15.37 18.94 14.32
C THR A 74 14.29 17.93 14.69
N ASN A 75 13.09 18.04 14.12
CA ASN A 75 11.94 17.21 14.50
C ASN A 75 12.07 15.77 13.99
N THR A 76 11.85 14.78 14.87
CA THR A 76 11.65 13.40 14.45
C THR A 76 10.21 13.26 13.97
N THR A 77 10.01 12.74 12.76
CA THR A 77 8.66 12.49 12.23
C THR A 77 8.57 11.09 11.63
N SER A 78 7.58 10.31 12.05
CA SER A 78 7.38 8.94 11.55
C SER A 78 5.89 8.56 11.54
N PHE A 79 5.57 7.44 10.90
CA PHE A 79 4.25 6.82 11.04
C PHE A 79 4.06 6.26 12.45
N VAL A 80 2.80 6.10 12.86
CA VAL A 80 2.43 5.53 14.16
C VAL A 80 1.46 4.37 13.94
N ASP A 81 1.62 3.31 14.72
CA ASP A 81 0.66 2.22 14.79
C ASP A 81 -0.67 2.71 15.39
N TRP A 82 -1.78 2.22 14.86
CA TRP A 82 -3.10 2.62 15.31
C TRP A 82 -3.30 2.46 16.83
N GLU A 83 -2.83 1.36 17.42
CA GLU A 83 -2.98 1.10 18.86
C GLU A 83 -2.10 2.03 19.70
N SER A 84 -1.01 2.52 19.11
CA SER A 84 0.01 3.31 19.81
C SER A 84 -0.25 4.83 19.77
N ILE A 85 -1.30 5.30 19.10
CA ILE A 85 -1.61 6.74 18.98
C ILE A 85 -1.71 7.42 20.34
N ASN A 86 -2.48 6.86 21.29
CA ASN A 86 -2.67 7.48 22.60
C ASN A 86 -1.39 7.44 23.44
N GLY A 87 -0.62 6.35 23.36
CA GLY A 87 0.67 6.21 24.04
C GLY A 87 1.71 7.20 23.52
N ALA A 88 1.76 7.41 22.21
CA ALA A 88 2.64 8.38 21.59
C ALA A 88 2.28 9.82 21.99
N ILE A 89 0.98 10.17 22.05
CA ILE A 89 0.53 11.49 22.54
C ILE A 89 0.98 11.71 23.99
N ALA A 90 0.85 10.70 24.85
CA ALA A 90 1.34 10.79 26.23
C ALA A 90 2.86 10.96 26.33
N ALA A 91 3.60 10.51 25.32
CA ALA A 91 5.05 10.69 25.17
C ALA A 91 5.45 11.98 24.42
N ASP A 92 4.53 12.95 24.32
CA ASP A 92 4.68 14.27 23.68
C ASP A 92 4.87 14.23 22.15
N TRP A 93 4.36 13.18 21.50
CA TRP A 93 4.23 13.18 20.04
C TRP A 93 2.95 13.90 19.61
N LYS A 94 3.06 14.68 18.53
CA LYS A 94 1.94 15.43 17.95
C LYS A 94 1.53 14.80 16.63
N LEU A 95 0.23 14.54 16.48
CA LEU A 95 -0.33 14.04 15.23
C LEU A 95 -0.33 15.14 14.16
N VAL A 96 0.46 14.96 13.10
CA VAL A 96 0.56 15.91 11.98
C VAL A 96 -0.42 15.56 10.86
N ARG A 97 -0.71 14.26 10.69
CA ARG A 97 -1.66 13.77 9.69
C ARG A 97 -2.37 12.53 10.20
N GLY A 98 -3.69 12.51 10.10
CA GLY A 98 -4.49 11.32 10.41
C GLY A 98 -4.29 10.19 9.41
N SER A 99 -4.71 8.99 9.79
CA SER A 99 -4.71 7.83 8.90
C SER A 99 -5.64 8.04 7.71
N THR A 100 -5.21 7.64 6.51
CA THR A 100 -6.08 7.52 5.34
C THR A 100 -6.46 6.07 5.16
N ARG A 101 -7.73 5.73 5.26
CA ARG A 101 -8.16 4.32 5.19
C ARG A 101 -8.36 3.83 3.75
N ASN A 102 -9.16 4.56 2.97
CA ASN A 102 -9.69 4.03 1.72
C ASN A 102 -9.24 4.81 0.49
N PRO A 103 -8.99 4.14 -0.64
CA PRO A 103 -8.90 4.77 -1.95
C PRO A 103 -10.12 5.65 -2.21
N LYS A 104 -9.93 6.78 -2.87
CA LYS A 104 -11.06 7.61 -3.32
C LYS A 104 -11.78 6.89 -4.49
N LEU A 105 -13.02 7.26 -4.78
CA LEU A 105 -13.62 6.88 -6.07
C LEU A 105 -12.93 7.62 -7.22
N GLY A 106 -12.85 6.97 -8.38
CA GLY A 106 -12.38 7.60 -9.61
C GLY A 106 -13.32 8.74 -10.03
N ARG A 107 -12.77 9.84 -10.55
CA ARG A 107 -13.54 11.03 -10.95
C ARG A 107 -13.30 11.47 -12.41
N GLY A 108 -12.61 10.66 -13.21
CA GLY A 108 -12.18 11.04 -14.57
C GLY A 108 -12.95 10.31 -15.67
N SER A 109 -13.20 10.98 -16.79
CA SER A 109 -13.80 10.36 -17.99
C SER A 109 -12.85 9.44 -18.76
N ARG A 110 -11.53 9.61 -18.58
CA ARG A 110 -10.48 8.89 -19.32
C ARG A 110 -9.93 7.65 -18.59
N SER A 111 -10.37 7.42 -17.36
CA SER A 111 -9.92 6.29 -16.57
C SER A 111 -11.05 5.70 -15.73
N ILE A 112 -11.13 4.38 -15.70
CA ILE A 112 -12.03 3.64 -14.82
C ILE A 112 -11.19 3.08 -13.68
N ARG A 113 -11.61 3.37 -12.45
CA ARG A 113 -10.99 2.78 -11.26
C ARG A 113 -11.52 1.36 -11.10
N VAL A 114 -10.61 0.40 -11.09
CA VAL A 114 -10.94 -1.02 -10.99
C VAL A 114 -10.28 -1.65 -9.77
N LYS A 115 -10.74 -2.84 -9.42
CA LYS A 115 -10.23 -3.64 -8.32
C LYS A 115 -10.09 -5.12 -8.69
N ALA A 116 -9.19 -5.82 -8.00
CA ALA A 116 -9.06 -7.28 -8.01
C ALA A 116 -8.48 -7.75 -6.67
N GLU A 117 -8.81 -8.97 -6.24
CA GLU A 117 -8.23 -9.59 -5.05
C GLU A 117 -6.90 -10.26 -5.41
N ILE A 118 -5.79 -9.54 -5.24
CA ILE A 118 -4.48 -9.96 -5.77
C ILE A 118 -3.72 -10.91 -4.85
N ALA A 119 -4.22 -11.09 -3.63
CA ALA A 119 -3.79 -12.07 -2.64
C ALA A 119 -4.96 -12.29 -1.66
N PRO A 120 -4.97 -13.38 -0.88
CA PRO A 120 -6.05 -13.63 0.07
C PRO A 120 -6.28 -12.43 0.98
N GLN A 121 -7.50 -11.90 0.96
CA GLN A 121 -7.91 -10.71 1.72
C GLN A 121 -7.13 -9.44 1.38
N LEU A 122 -6.62 -9.30 0.15
CA LEU A 122 -5.96 -8.09 -0.34
C LEU A 122 -6.57 -7.61 -1.67
N LEU A 123 -7.40 -6.57 -1.60
CA LEU A 123 -8.01 -5.94 -2.76
C LEU A 123 -7.13 -4.82 -3.29
N LYS A 124 -6.59 -4.99 -4.48
CA LYS A 124 -5.83 -3.95 -5.17
C LYS A 124 -6.75 -3.04 -5.95
N VAL A 125 -6.57 -1.73 -5.82
CA VAL A 125 -7.25 -0.72 -6.62
C VAL A 125 -6.25 0.07 -7.47
N TRP A 126 -6.59 0.24 -8.75
CA TRP A 126 -5.80 1.03 -9.70
C TRP A 126 -6.70 1.68 -10.75
N ASP A 127 -6.15 2.65 -11.47
CA ASP A 127 -6.83 3.30 -12.58
C ASP A 127 -6.44 2.60 -13.89
N MET A 128 -7.43 2.13 -14.65
CA MET A 128 -7.28 1.61 -16.00
C MET A 128 -7.76 2.65 -17.00
N LYS A 129 -7.12 2.78 -18.17
CA LYS A 129 -7.61 3.66 -19.24
C LYS A 129 -8.98 3.17 -19.72
N THR A 130 -9.94 4.08 -19.90
CA THR A 130 -11.29 3.74 -20.39
C THR A 130 -11.25 2.97 -21.70
N GLU A 131 -10.37 3.36 -22.63
CA GLU A 131 -10.17 2.69 -23.91
C GLU A 131 -9.74 1.22 -23.73
N GLN A 132 -8.77 0.97 -22.86
CA GLN A 132 -8.30 -0.38 -22.57
C GLN A 132 -9.40 -1.22 -21.92
N PHE A 133 -10.11 -0.66 -20.94
CA PHE A 133 -11.22 -1.32 -20.26
C PHE A 133 -12.30 -1.77 -21.26
N ASN A 134 -12.64 -0.89 -22.21
CA ASN A 134 -13.62 -1.17 -23.25
C ASN A 134 -13.13 -2.24 -24.25
N ARG A 135 -11.82 -2.30 -24.54
CA ARG A 135 -11.23 -3.30 -25.44
C ARG A 135 -11.21 -4.71 -24.86
N ILE A 136 -11.00 -4.87 -23.54
CA ILE A 136 -10.89 -6.18 -22.89
C ILE A 136 -12.27 -6.83 -22.68
N THR A 137 -13.36 -6.08 -22.82
CA THR A 137 -14.75 -6.51 -22.52
C THR A 137 -15.00 -6.77 -21.03
N ALA A 138 -16.24 -6.56 -20.58
CA ALA A 138 -16.61 -6.78 -19.19
C ALA A 138 -16.56 -8.27 -18.76
N ALA A 139 -16.83 -9.19 -19.69
CA ALA A 139 -16.85 -10.63 -19.41
C ALA A 139 -15.43 -11.15 -19.11
N THR A 140 -14.47 -10.84 -19.97
CA THR A 140 -13.06 -11.23 -19.78
C THR A 140 -12.47 -10.62 -18.52
N LEU A 141 -12.81 -9.36 -18.20
CA LEU A 141 -12.40 -8.74 -16.94
C LEU A 141 -12.96 -9.49 -15.73
N ALA A 142 -14.24 -9.88 -15.77
CA ALA A 142 -14.86 -10.64 -14.69
C ALA A 142 -14.25 -12.05 -14.53
N GLU A 143 -13.89 -12.71 -15.63
CA GLU A 143 -13.20 -14.01 -15.60
C GLU A 143 -11.81 -13.91 -14.93
N MET A 144 -11.14 -12.76 -15.06
CA MET A 144 -9.88 -12.44 -14.35
C MET A 144 -10.09 -11.88 -12.94
N GLY A 145 -11.34 -11.83 -12.45
CA GLY A 145 -11.70 -11.30 -11.13
C GLY A 145 -11.56 -9.78 -11.00
N ILE A 146 -11.61 -9.05 -12.11
CA ILE A 146 -11.50 -7.59 -12.15
C ILE A 146 -12.91 -7.00 -12.24
N SER A 147 -13.17 -6.00 -11.39
CA SER A 147 -14.43 -5.26 -11.38
C SER A 147 -14.21 -3.77 -11.15
N ALA A 148 -15.23 -2.95 -11.40
CA ALA A 148 -15.16 -1.53 -11.07
C ALA A 148 -15.07 -1.33 -9.54
N TYR A 149 -14.28 -0.35 -9.12
CA TYR A 149 -14.24 0.10 -7.73
C TYR A 149 -15.41 1.05 -7.47
N VAL A 150 -16.31 0.67 -6.56
CA VAL A 150 -17.59 1.34 -6.34
C VAL A 150 -17.73 1.84 -4.91
N GLN A 151 -18.77 2.64 -4.65
CA GLN A 151 -19.04 3.23 -3.33
C GLN A 151 -19.10 2.19 -2.20
N ALA A 152 -19.64 0.99 -2.48
CA ALA A 152 -19.72 -0.11 -1.50
C ALA A 152 -18.34 -0.60 -1.01
N ASP A 153 -17.28 -0.37 -1.79
CA ASP A 153 -15.93 -0.80 -1.45
C ASP A 153 -15.19 0.16 -0.50
N LEU A 154 -15.71 1.39 -0.31
CA LEU A 154 -15.06 2.41 0.51
C LEU A 154 -15.00 2.06 2.00
N ASN A 155 -15.62 0.98 2.46
CA ASN A 155 -15.53 0.56 3.86
C ASN A 155 -14.74 -0.74 4.04
N ASN A 156 -14.26 -1.33 2.95
CA ASN A 156 -13.56 -2.61 3.00
C ASN A 156 -12.13 -2.41 3.55
N PRO A 157 -11.74 -3.07 4.66
CA PRO A 157 -10.44 -2.89 5.31
C PRO A 157 -9.26 -3.47 4.51
N ASN A 158 -9.55 -4.26 3.47
CA ASN A 158 -8.56 -5.00 2.69
C ASN A 158 -8.10 -4.25 1.43
N VAL A 159 -8.59 -3.03 1.21
CA VAL A 159 -8.40 -2.31 -0.05
C VAL A 159 -7.14 -1.46 -0.02
N ILE A 160 -6.29 -1.60 -1.03
CA ILE A 160 -5.05 -0.84 -1.20
C ILE A 160 -4.98 -0.05 -2.51
N GLN A 161 -4.33 1.10 -2.49
CA GLN A 161 -4.03 1.92 -3.67
C GLN A 161 -2.63 2.53 -3.58
N GLY A 162 -1.96 2.64 -4.73
CA GLY A 162 -0.72 3.41 -4.88
C GLY A 162 0.40 2.87 -4.01
N ASP A 163 0.56 1.54 -3.99
CA ASP A 163 1.69 0.84 -3.40
C ASP A 163 2.90 0.89 -4.35
N ASN A 164 4.08 0.64 -3.78
CA ASN A 164 5.31 0.42 -4.54
C ASN A 164 5.73 -1.04 -4.49
N LYS A 165 5.48 -1.72 -3.37
CA LYS A 165 5.90 -3.10 -3.12
C LYS A 165 4.93 -3.80 -2.18
N ILE A 166 4.72 -5.08 -2.42
CA ILE A 166 4.01 -6.00 -1.54
C ILE A 166 4.98 -7.13 -1.15
N GLU A 167 5.07 -7.43 0.15
CA GLU A 167 5.78 -8.59 0.69
C GLU A 167 4.78 -9.54 1.36
N GLY A 168 5.09 -10.84 1.38
CA GLY A 168 4.21 -11.86 1.94
C GLY A 168 3.11 -12.39 0.99
N ALA A 169 3.10 -11.93 -0.27
CA ALA A 169 2.19 -12.44 -1.30
C ALA A 169 2.82 -12.41 -2.70
N SER A 170 2.47 -13.40 -3.52
CA SER A 170 2.75 -13.40 -4.96
C SER A 170 1.65 -12.65 -5.70
N VAL A 171 2.03 -11.72 -6.56
CA VAL A 171 1.10 -10.88 -7.32
C VAL A 171 1.28 -11.12 -8.81
N PHE A 172 0.18 -11.18 -9.55
CA PHE A 172 0.17 -11.55 -10.95
C PHE A 172 -0.51 -10.49 -11.80
N GLY A 173 -0.01 -10.30 -13.02
CA GLY A 173 -0.71 -9.58 -14.09
C GLY A 173 -1.16 -10.55 -15.17
N ALA A 174 -1.76 -10.02 -16.24
CA ALA A 174 -2.15 -10.80 -17.41
C ALA A 174 -1.78 -10.10 -18.71
N ARG A 175 -1.45 -10.87 -19.75
CA ARG A 175 -1.22 -10.38 -21.11
C ARG A 175 -2.07 -11.17 -22.10
N SER A 176 -2.57 -10.49 -23.11
CA SER A 176 -3.24 -11.13 -24.23
C SER A 176 -2.28 -11.38 -25.40
N ASP A 177 -2.64 -12.31 -26.27
CA ASP A 177 -1.92 -12.57 -27.53
C ASP A 177 -1.96 -11.35 -28.48
N GLU A 178 -2.95 -10.47 -28.31
CA GLU A 178 -3.11 -9.21 -29.05
C GLU A 178 -2.28 -8.04 -28.47
N GLY A 179 -1.45 -8.30 -27.45
CA GLY A 179 -0.57 -7.30 -26.84
C GLY A 179 -1.24 -6.38 -25.82
N LEU A 180 -2.45 -6.70 -25.35
CA LEU A 180 -3.04 -6.01 -24.19
C LEU A 180 -2.40 -6.53 -22.90
N SER A 181 -2.31 -5.67 -21.88
CA SER A 181 -1.75 -6.07 -20.59
C SER A 181 -2.50 -5.47 -19.42
N ILE A 182 -2.77 -6.27 -18.41
CA ILE A 182 -3.38 -5.87 -17.15
C ILE A 182 -2.34 -6.01 -16.05
N GLY A 183 -2.22 -4.99 -15.22
CA GLY A 183 -1.23 -4.95 -14.15
C GLY A 183 -1.49 -5.96 -13.02
N PHE A 184 -2.76 -6.30 -12.79
CA PHE A 184 -3.20 -7.12 -11.67
C PHE A 184 -4.41 -7.98 -12.04
N ILE A 185 -4.40 -9.25 -11.62
CA ILE A 185 -5.54 -10.17 -11.71
C ILE A 185 -5.83 -10.78 -10.33
N ASP A 186 -7.01 -11.39 -10.19
CA ASP A 186 -7.35 -12.15 -9.00
C ASP A 186 -6.43 -13.37 -8.84
N HIS A 187 -5.90 -13.56 -7.62
CA HIS A 187 -4.92 -14.60 -7.34
C HIS A 187 -5.46 -16.03 -7.55
N THR A 188 -6.77 -16.23 -7.49
CA THR A 188 -7.44 -17.52 -7.73
C THR A 188 -7.61 -17.83 -9.21
N ARG A 189 -7.35 -16.85 -10.09
CA ARG A 189 -7.58 -16.95 -11.54
C ARG A 189 -6.32 -17.23 -12.35
N VAL A 190 -5.15 -17.24 -11.70
CA VAL A 190 -3.84 -17.41 -12.36
C VAL A 190 -3.79 -18.63 -13.27
N ASP A 191 -4.37 -19.76 -12.84
CA ASP A 191 -4.39 -21.02 -13.60
C ASP A 191 -5.63 -21.19 -14.49
N ASN A 192 -6.58 -20.25 -14.44
CA ASN A 192 -7.87 -20.31 -15.14
C ASN A 192 -8.10 -19.04 -15.96
N MET A 193 -7.12 -18.68 -16.78
CA MET A 193 -7.16 -17.47 -17.60
C MET A 193 -8.11 -17.64 -18.80
N PRO A 194 -8.77 -16.54 -19.25
CA PRO A 194 -9.57 -16.55 -20.47
C PRO A 194 -8.76 -16.96 -21.69
N ALA A 195 -9.43 -17.50 -22.72
CA ALA A 195 -8.77 -17.86 -23.97
C ALA A 195 -8.01 -16.66 -24.58
N GLY A 196 -6.78 -16.90 -25.03
CA GLY A 196 -5.90 -15.87 -25.58
C GLY A 196 -5.26 -14.96 -24.52
N TRP A 197 -5.32 -15.33 -23.24
CA TRP A 197 -4.66 -14.64 -22.14
C TRP A 197 -3.75 -15.57 -21.34
N ALA A 198 -2.63 -15.03 -20.89
CA ALA A 198 -1.69 -15.69 -20.00
C ALA A 198 -1.40 -14.83 -18.78
N ALA A 199 -1.40 -15.46 -17.59
CA ALA A 199 -0.92 -14.83 -16.38
C ALA A 199 0.61 -14.72 -16.41
N PHE A 200 1.15 -13.67 -15.80
CA PHE A 200 2.59 -13.55 -15.58
C PHE A 200 2.88 -13.12 -14.14
N GLY A 201 3.88 -13.75 -13.54
CA GLY A 201 4.36 -13.38 -12.21
C GLY A 201 4.94 -11.96 -12.23
N ARG A 202 4.54 -11.15 -11.27
CA ARG A 202 5.12 -9.82 -11.06
C ARG A 202 6.13 -9.96 -9.93
N ALA A 203 7.39 -10.24 -10.27
CA ALA A 203 8.45 -10.00 -9.30
C ALA A 203 8.43 -8.49 -9.02
N VAL A 204 8.41 -8.09 -7.74
CA VAL A 204 8.40 -6.67 -7.35
C VAL A 204 9.58 -5.89 -7.97
N THR A 205 10.66 -6.59 -8.32
CA THR A 205 11.83 -6.04 -9.03
C THR A 205 11.58 -5.67 -10.49
N ASP A 206 10.50 -6.15 -11.11
CA ASP A 206 10.27 -6.01 -12.56
C ASP A 206 9.27 -4.89 -12.90
N ASP A 207 8.79 -4.11 -11.91
CA ASP A 207 8.11 -2.84 -12.20
C ASP A 207 9.18 -1.75 -12.42
N PRO A 208 9.37 -1.23 -13.64
CA PRO A 208 10.35 -0.16 -13.89
C PRO A 208 10.05 1.13 -13.11
N ARG A 209 8.89 1.25 -12.44
CA ARG A 209 8.54 2.35 -11.54
C ARG A 209 8.92 2.09 -10.08
N ALA A 210 9.25 0.86 -9.70
CA ALA A 210 9.68 0.50 -8.35
C ALA A 210 11.20 0.67 -8.13
N ALA A 211 11.95 1.00 -9.18
CA ALA A 211 13.40 1.20 -9.16
C ALA A 211 13.87 2.63 -8.82
N ASN A 212 12.97 3.52 -8.38
CA ASN A 212 13.30 4.91 -7.98
C ASN A 212 12.87 5.21 -6.54
#